data_AF-A0A2V5MG97-F1
#
_entry.id   AF-A0A2V5MG97-F1
#
_cell.length_a   1.000
_cell.length_b   1.000
_cell.length_c   1.000
_cell.angle_alpha   90.00
_cell.angle_beta   90.00
_cell.angle_gamma   90.00
#
_symmetry.space_group_name_H-M   'P 1'
#
loop_
_entity.id
_entity.type
_entity.pdbx_description
1 polymer ?
#
loop_
_entity_poly.entity_id
_entity_poly.type
_entity_poly.pdbx_seq_one_letter_code
_entity_poly.pdbx_strand_id
1 'polypeptide(L)' 'VLHSNSDVTKKIDKEELEEFFILSDLTIHEAKEATAGITKTRYKKCARCWRHRPAVGSSKTHPDLCDRCESVVKTIGKG' A
#
# COMPACT_ATOMS: atom_id res chain seq x y z
N VAL A 1 -4.80 9.25 -7.12
CA VAL A 1 -4.08 9.48 -8.38
C VAL A 1 -3.38 10.82 -8.28
N LEU A 2 -2.07 10.83 -8.45
CA LEU A 2 -1.22 12.01 -8.46
C LEU A 2 -0.76 12.25 -9.90
N HIS A 3 -1.07 13.40 -10.45
CA HIS A 3 -0.44 13.89 -11.68
C HIS A 3 0.72 14.78 -11.26
N SER A 4 1.94 14.47 -11.68
CA SER A 4 3.14 15.18 -11.25
C SER A 4 4.08 15.46 -12.42
N ASN A 5 4.74 16.62 -12.37
CA ASN A 5 5.89 16.98 -13.20
C ASN A 5 7.23 16.81 -12.45
N SER A 6 7.21 16.29 -11.21
CA SER A 6 8.40 16.19 -10.37
C SER A 6 9.15 14.90 -10.60
N ASP A 7 10.44 14.99 -10.89
CA ASP A 7 11.36 13.85 -11.03
C ASP A 7 11.47 13.01 -9.75
N VAL A 8 11.15 13.58 -8.58
CA VAL A 8 11.16 12.84 -7.30
C VAL A 8 10.21 11.63 -7.38
N THR A 9 9.06 11.79 -8.04
CA THR A 9 8.06 10.71 -8.17
C THR A 9 8.52 9.55 -9.05
N LYS A 10 9.63 9.71 -9.80
CA LYS A 10 10.26 8.67 -10.62
C LYS A 10 11.46 8.02 -9.93
N LYS A 11 12.00 8.64 -8.87
CA LYS A 11 13.24 8.22 -8.20
C LYS A 11 13.01 7.43 -6.91
N ILE A 12 11.81 7.52 -6.34
CA ILE A 12 11.43 6.84 -5.10
C ILE A 12 10.47 5.70 -5.45
N ASP A 13 10.68 4.54 -4.84
CA ASP A 13 9.81 3.37 -5.02
C ASP A 13 8.36 3.67 -4.63
N LYS A 14 7.42 3.05 -5.35
CA LYS A 14 5.98 3.28 -5.17
C LYS A 14 5.56 3.00 -3.72
N GLU A 15 6.01 1.90 -3.14
CA GLU A 15 5.69 1.49 -1.77
C GLU A 15 6.19 2.50 -0.74
N GLU A 16 7.37 3.10 -0.95
CA GLU A 16 7.90 4.14 -0.08
C GLU A 16 7.09 5.43 -0.20
N LEU A 17 6.71 5.82 -1.41
CA LEU A 17 5.81 6.96 -1.63
C LEU A 17 4.43 6.72 -1.00
N GLU A 18 3.87 5.52 -1.09
CA GLU A 18 2.62 5.15 -0.41
C GLU A 18 2.75 5.30 1.11
N GLU A 19 3.89 4.90 1.70
CA GLU A 19 4.14 5.05 3.13
C GLU A 19 4.31 6.53 3.52
N PHE A 20 5.07 7.30 2.74
CA PHE A 20 5.27 8.73 2.97
C PHE A 20 3.96 9.52 2.93
N PHE A 21 3.09 9.24 1.94
CA PHE A 21 1.77 9.88 1.84
C PHE A 21 0.70 9.25 2.75
N ILE A 22 1.03 8.20 3.51
CA ILE A 22 0.10 7.48 4.39
C ILE A 22 -1.12 6.97 3.60
N LEU A 23 -0.88 6.44 2.40
CA LEU A 23 -1.90 5.94 1.49
C LEU A 23 -1.94 4.41 1.45
N SER A 24 -3.10 3.89 1.08
CA SER A 24 -3.29 2.46 0.83
C SER A 24 -2.83 2.03 -0.56
N ASP A 25 -2.90 2.95 -1.53
CA ASP A 25 -2.47 2.78 -2.92
C ASP A 25 -2.16 4.15 -3.52
N LEU A 26 -1.23 4.20 -4.46
CA LEU A 26 -0.84 5.41 -5.17
C LEU A 26 -0.67 5.12 -6.66
N THR A 27 -1.39 5.87 -7.49
CA THR A 27 -1.16 5.89 -8.94
C THR A 27 -0.54 7.22 -9.30
N ILE A 28 0.58 7.21 -10.01
CA ILE A 28 1.28 8.41 -10.46
C ILE A 28 1.20 8.47 -11.99
N HIS A 29 0.84 9.64 -12.50
CA HIS A 29 0.86 9.97 -13.92
C HIS A 29 1.76 11.19 -14.14
N GLU A 30 2.54 11.17 -15.21
CA GLU A 30 3.29 12.35 -15.63
C GLU A 30 2.34 13.39 -16.23
N ALA A 31 2.45 14.64 -15.80
CA ALA A 31 1.65 15.74 -16.33
C ALA A 31 2.42 17.05 -16.25
N LYS A 32 2.03 18.05 -17.03
CA LYS A 32 2.68 19.38 -17.01
C LYS A 32 2.41 20.14 -15.70
N GLU A 33 1.21 19.97 -15.15
CA GLU A 33 0.74 20.62 -13.94
C GLU A 33 0.43 19.58 -12.86
N ALA A 34 0.72 19.93 -11.60
CA ALA A 34 0.48 19.06 -10.46
C ALA A 34 -0.99 19.07 -10.06
N THR A 35 -1.63 17.90 -10.06
CA THR A 35 -3.01 17.74 -9.57
C THR A 35 -3.16 16.42 -8.82
N ALA A 36 -4.10 16.36 -7.87
CA ALA A 36 -4.36 15.17 -7.09
C ALA A 36 -5.86 14.86 -7.02
N GLY A 37 -6.19 13.58 -7.19
CA GLY A 37 -7.53 13.04 -6.99
C GLY A 37 -7.50 11.91 -5.96
N ILE A 38 -8.41 11.97 -4.99
CA ILE A 38 -8.50 11.01 -3.88
C ILE A 38 -9.79 10.21 -4.01
N THR A 39 -9.69 8.90 -3.83
CA THR A 39 -10.85 8.01 -3.73
C THR A 39 -10.65 7.03 -2.58
N LYS A 40 -11.75 6.59 -1.97
CA LYS A 40 -11.69 5.55 -0.94
C LYS A 40 -11.30 4.23 -1.59
N THR A 41 -10.26 3.59 -1.06
CA THR A 41 -9.83 2.26 -1.52
C THR A 41 -10.92 1.21 -1.29
N ARG A 42 -10.97 0.22 -2.19
CA ARG A 42 -11.82 -0.98 -2.07
C ARG A 42 -11.14 -2.11 -1.31
N TYR A 43 -9.84 -2.00 -1.03
CA TYR A 43 -9.09 -3.02 -0.33
C TYR A 43 -9.56 -3.17 1.11
N LYS A 44 -9.40 -4.36 1.69
CA LYS A 44 -9.74 -4.63 3.10
C LYS A 44 -8.60 -4.18 4.01
N LYS A 45 -8.95 -3.75 5.23
CA LYS A 45 -8.00 -3.37 6.28
C LYS A 45 -7.32 -4.61 6.86
N CYS A 46 -5.98 -4.63 6.91
CA CYS A 46 -5.22 -5.65 7.64
C CYS A 46 -5.36 -5.46 9.15
N ALA A 47 -5.66 -6.52 9.90
CA ALA A 47 -5.86 -6.43 11.35
C ALA A 47 -4.58 -6.07 12.13
N ARG A 48 -3.39 -6.39 11.60
CA ARG A 48 -2.10 -6.17 12.28
C ARG A 48 -1.45 -4.81 11.97
N CYS A 49 -1.30 -4.45 10.70
CA CYS A 49 -0.64 -3.19 10.31
C CYS A 49 -1.61 -2.05 10.00
N TRP A 50 -2.92 -2.32 10.01
CA TRP A 50 -4.01 -1.36 9.72
C TRP A 50 -3.97 -0.72 8.31
N ARG A 51 -3.03 -1.11 7.44
CA ARG A 51 -3.04 -0.72 6.04
C ARG A 51 -4.12 -1.49 5.28
N HIS A 52 -4.80 -0.83 4.35
CA HIS A 52 -5.68 -1.53 3.41
C HIS A 52 -4.83 -2.07 2.27
N ARG A 53 -4.87 -3.39 2.03
CA ARG A 53 -4.03 -4.05 1.02
C ARG A 53 -4.84 -5.05 0.21
N PRO A 54 -4.54 -5.23 -1.09
CA PRO A 54 -5.26 -6.18 -1.94
C PRO A 54 -5.10 -7.63 -1.47
N ALA A 55 -4.00 -7.96 -0.80
CA ALA A 55 -3.71 -9.31 -0.30
C ALA A 55 -4.50 -9.72 0.96
N VAL A 56 -5.25 -8.81 1.59
CA VAL A 56 -6.05 -9.14 2.79
C VAL A 56 -7.22 -10.04 2.39
N GLY A 57 -7.25 -11.25 2.94
CA GLY A 57 -8.21 -12.29 2.59
C GLY A 57 -7.67 -13.40 1.69
N SER A 58 -6.44 -13.27 1.18
CA SER A 58 -5.83 -14.29 0.31
C SER A 58 -5.37 -15.53 1.07
N SER A 59 -4.98 -15.39 2.34
CA SER A 59 -4.57 -16.52 3.18
C SER A 59 -5.78 -17.25 3.76
N LYS A 60 -5.78 -18.58 3.67
CA LYS A 60 -6.76 -19.43 4.37
C LYS A 60 -6.51 -19.50 5.88
N THR A 61 -5.25 -19.37 6.30
CA THR A 61 -4.85 -19.48 7.71
C THR A 61 -5.01 -18.16 8.46
N HIS A 62 -4.74 -17.04 7.78
CA HIS A 62 -4.83 -15.69 8.35
C HIS A 62 -5.61 -14.75 7.41
N PRO A 63 -6.93 -14.95 7.25
CA PRO A 63 -7.74 -14.22 6.27
C PRO A 63 -7.89 -12.72 6.56
N ASP A 64 -7.56 -12.26 7.77
CA ASP A 64 -7.60 -10.87 8.21
C ASP A 64 -6.25 -10.14 8.07
N LEU A 65 -5.19 -10.84 7.65
CA LEU A 65 -3.85 -10.30 7.48
C LEU A 65 -3.49 -10.09 6.01
N CYS A 66 -2.61 -9.12 5.75
CA CYS A 66 -1.88 -9.06 4.49
C CYS A 66 -0.69 -10.02 4.50
N ASP A 67 -0.20 -10.36 3.31
CA ASP A 67 1.01 -11.16 3.05
C ASP A 67 2.23 -10.76 3.89
N ARG A 68 2.55 -9.47 4.00
CA ARG A 68 3.65 -8.95 4.84
C ARG A 68 3.45 -9.26 6.33
N CYS A 69 2.21 -9.18 6.82
CA CYS A 69 1.92 -9.46 8.23
C CYS A 69 1.90 -10.97 8.50
N GLU A 70 1.36 -11.74 7.57
CA GLU A 70 1.34 -13.19 7.65
C GLU A 70 2.77 -13.78 7.66
N SER A 71 3.68 -13.29 6.80
CA SER A 71 5.06 -13.78 6.77
C SER A 71 5.77 -13.59 8.12
N VAL A 72 5.54 -12.46 8.78
CA VAL A 72 6.09 -12.17 10.11
C VAL A 72 5.52 -13.13 11.16
N VAL A 73 4.20 -13.32 11.19
CA VAL A 73 3.55 -14.23 12.16
C VAL A 73 4.04 -15.67 11.98
N LYS A 74 4.19 -16.15 10.73
CA LYS A 74 4.75 -17.47 10.43
C LYS A 74 6.19 -17.65 10.89
N THR A 75 6.95 -16.56 10.95
CA THR A 75 8.36 -16.59 11.34
C THR A 75 8.53 -16.56 12.85
N ILE A 76 7.68 -15.81 13.56
CA ILE A 76 7.72 -15.69 15.03
C ILE A 76 7.22 -16.98 15.72
N GLY A 77 6.31 -17.73 15.11
CA GLY A 77 5.77 -18.98 15.66
C GLY A 77 6.70 -20.21 15.61
N LYS A 78 7.99 -20.03 15.32
CA LYS A 78 9.01 -21.11 15.28
C LYS A 78 9.97 -21.10 16.49
N GLY A 79 9.55 -20.49 17.60
CA GLY A 79 10.26 -20.51 18.88
C GLY A 79 9.75 -21.61 19.80
#